data_AF-A0A950NPS5-F1
#
_entry.id   AF-A0A950NPS5-F1
#
_cell.length_a   1.000
_cell.length_b   1.000
_cell.length_c   1.000
_cell.angle_alpha   90.00
_cell.angle_beta   90.00
_cell.angle_gamma   90.00
#
_symmetry.space_group_name_H-M   'P 1'
#
loop_
_entity.id
_entity.type
_entity.pdbx_description
1 polymer ?
#
loop_
_entity_poly.entity_id
_entity_poly.type
_entity_poly.pdbx_seq_one_letter_code
_entity_poly.pdbx_strand_id
1 'polypeptide(L)'
;MGPRRGVEPDAPVAPAPYAGWNELYEDNVTPVYRLMYSRVGNRADAEDLTSEVFVAALRPLRSDAPRAQVRSYLTATARTVLARYWKRTFGVTVTMIDDA
;
A
#
# COMPACT_ATOMS: atom_id res chain seq x y z
N MET A 1 10.51 36.74 39.88
CA MET A 1 9.46 35.81 39.43
C MET A 1 9.64 35.61 37.92
N GLY A 2 10.47 34.66 37.51
CA GLY A 2 10.75 34.41 36.09
C GLY A 2 9.66 33.51 35.48
N PRO A 3 9.30 33.68 34.19
CA PRO A 3 8.30 32.82 33.58
C PRO A 3 8.90 31.42 33.47
N ARG A 4 8.23 30.44 34.09
CA ARG A 4 8.50 29.02 33.86
C ARG A 4 8.13 28.77 32.40
N ARG A 5 9.14 28.63 31.54
CA ARG A 5 8.97 28.15 30.16
C ARG A 5 8.41 26.73 30.29
N GLY A 6 7.10 26.59 30.11
CA GLY A 6 6.44 25.29 30.04
C GLY A 6 7.11 24.49 28.94
N VAL A 7 7.58 23.29 29.28
CA VAL A 7 8.00 22.32 28.27
C VAL A 7 6.70 21.87 27.60
N GLU A 8 6.45 22.39 26.39
CA GLU A 8 5.39 21.90 25.53
C GLU A 8 5.66 20.40 25.28
N PRO A 9 4.68 19.51 25.47
CA PRO A 9 4.89 18.09 25.25
C PRO A 9 5.31 17.89 23.79
N ASP A 10 6.46 17.23 23.60
CA ASP A 10 7.05 16.94 22.30
C ASP A 10 5.97 16.34 21.39
N ALA A 11 5.53 17.11 20.39
CA ALA A 11 4.57 16.63 19.42
C ALA A 11 5.16 15.37 18.76
N PRO A 12 4.36 14.31 18.52
CA PRO A 12 4.89 13.06 18.02
C PRO A 12 5.64 13.31 16.71
N VAL A 13 6.97 13.18 16.75
CA VAL A 13 7.84 13.32 15.59
C VAL A 13 7.44 12.22 14.62
N ALA A 14 6.95 12.62 13.43
CA ALA A 14 6.63 11.68 12.38
C ALA A 14 7.88 10.83 12.07
N PRO A 15 7.74 9.51 11.87
CA PRO A 15 8.89 8.67 11.58
C PRO A 15 9.60 9.18 10.32
N ALA A 16 10.93 9.19 10.35
CA ALA A 16 11.74 9.54 9.20
C ALA A 16 11.35 8.69 7.97
N PRO A 17 11.57 9.17 6.73
CA PRO A 17 11.41 8.35 5.52
C PRO A 17 12.22 7.05 5.57
N TYR A 18 11.97 6.15 4.63
CA TYR A 18 12.80 4.95 4.48
C TYR A 18 14.22 5.34 4.05
N ALA A 19 15.24 4.69 4.60
CA ALA A 19 16.64 4.91 4.23
C ALA A 19 16.93 4.42 2.79
N GLY A 20 16.08 3.55 2.25
CA GLY A 20 16.16 3.09 0.87
C GLY A 20 15.11 2.02 0.55
N TRP A 21 15.21 1.47 -0.65
CA TRP A 21 14.27 0.49 -1.18
C TRP A 21 14.19 -0.81 -0.38
N ASN A 22 15.31 -1.27 0.18
CA ASN A 22 15.35 -2.51 0.96
C ASN A 22 14.51 -2.39 2.24
N GLU A 23 14.71 -1.32 3.00
CA GLU A 23 13.95 -1.07 4.24
C GLU A 23 12.45 -0.86 3.95
N LEU A 24 12.14 -0.16 2.86
CA LEU A 24 10.76 0.03 2.41
C LEU A 24 10.11 -1.32 2.09
N TYR A 25 10.81 -2.19 1.37
CA TYR A 25 10.31 -3.52 1.03
C TYR A 25 10.12 -4.38 2.29
N GLU A 26 11.13 -4.48 3.15
CA GLU A 26 11.09 -5.30 4.37
C GLU A 26 9.96 -4.88 5.33
N ASP A 27 9.76 -3.57 5.54
CA ASP A 27 8.71 -3.05 6.43
C ASP A 27 7.29 -3.27 5.87
N ASN A 28 7.14 -3.38 4.55
CA ASN A 28 5.82 -3.39 3.90
C ASN A 28 5.42 -4.73 3.26
N VAL A 29 6.36 -5.62 2.94
CA VAL A 29 6.05 -6.87 2.23
C VAL A 29 5.09 -7.75 3.01
N THR A 30 5.30 -7.91 4.32
CA THR A 30 4.43 -8.74 5.16
C THR A 30 3.01 -8.16 5.28
N PRO A 31 2.81 -6.87 5.60
CA PRO A 31 1.47 -6.27 5.58
C PRO A 31 0.75 -6.38 4.23
N VAL A 32 1.46 -6.15 3.11
CA VAL A 32 0.87 -6.25 1.76
C VAL A 32 0.49 -7.69 1.44
N TYR A 33 1.36 -8.66 1.74
CA TYR A 33 1.06 -10.09 1.57
C TYR A 33 -0.17 -10.51 2.37
N ARG A 34 -0.25 -10.12 3.65
CA ARG A 34 -1.42 -10.41 4.50
C ARG A 34 -2.70 -9.80 3.94
N LEU A 35 -2.62 -8.57 3.43
CA LEU A 35 -3.74 -7.93 2.75
C LEU A 35 -4.17 -8.74 1.53
N MET A 36 -3.25 -9.13 0.64
CA MET A 36 -3.56 -9.94 -0.54
C MET A 36 -4.18 -11.28 -0.14
N TYR A 37 -3.53 -12.03 0.75
CA TYR A 37 -3.98 -13.33 1.21
C TYR A 37 -5.37 -13.28 1.84
N SER A 38 -5.67 -12.24 2.64
CA SER A 38 -7.00 -12.05 3.23
C SER A 38 -8.13 -11.88 2.20
N ARG A 39 -7.80 -11.52 0.95
CA ARG A 39 -8.77 -11.25 -0.12
C ARG A 39 -8.92 -12.40 -1.09
N VAL A 40 -7.86 -13.18 -1.31
CA VAL A 40 -7.87 -14.27 -2.30
C VAL A 40 -7.90 -15.65 -1.67
N GLY A 41 -7.46 -15.80 -0.41
CA GLY A 41 -7.41 -17.09 0.31
C GLY A 41 -6.42 -18.12 -0.24
N ASN A 42 -5.84 -17.87 -1.43
CA ASN A 42 -4.85 -18.70 -2.08
C ASN A 42 -3.44 -18.12 -1.86
N ARG A 43 -2.50 -18.97 -1.44
CA ARG A 43 -1.11 -18.57 -1.16
C ARG A 43 -0.37 -18.11 -2.42
N ALA A 44 -0.45 -18.89 -3.51
CA ALA A 44 0.26 -18.59 -4.75
C ALA A 44 -0.23 -17.26 -5.34
N ASP A 45 -1.55 -17.07 -5.43
CA ASP A 45 -2.12 -15.80 -5.89
C ASP A 45 -1.70 -14.63 -4.98
N ALA A 46 -1.63 -14.83 -3.66
CA ALA A 46 -1.20 -13.78 -2.74
C ALA A 46 0.28 -13.40 -2.93
N GLU A 47 1.17 -14.37 -3.15
CA GLU A 47 2.59 -14.14 -3.44
C GLU A 47 2.76 -13.36 -4.76
N ASP A 48 2.04 -13.78 -5.81
CA ASP A 48 2.09 -13.14 -7.13
C ASP A 48 1.54 -11.71 -7.08
N LEU A 49 0.37 -11.50 -6.47
CA LEU A 49 -0.25 -10.19 -6.36
C LEU A 49 0.58 -9.23 -5.47
N THR A 50 1.25 -9.74 -4.45
CA THR A 50 2.18 -8.93 -3.64
C THR A 50 3.32 -8.41 -4.50
N SER A 51 3.91 -9.28 -5.33
CA SER A 51 4.97 -8.89 -6.27
C SER A 51 4.47 -7.86 -7.28
N GLU A 52 3.27 -8.04 -7.83
CA GLU A 52 2.64 -7.10 -8.75
C GLU A 52 2.43 -5.72 -8.11
N VAL A 53 2.02 -5.65 -6.83
CA VAL A 53 1.88 -4.39 -6.10
C VAL A 53 3.20 -3.64 -6.03
N PHE A 54 4.30 -4.31 -5.66
CA PHE A 54 5.60 -3.66 -5.58
C PHE A 54 6.10 -3.22 -6.96
N VAL A 55 5.97 -4.05 -8.00
CA VAL A 55 6.35 -3.65 -9.37
C VAL A 55 5.56 -2.43 -9.84
N ALA A 56 4.25 -2.39 -9.59
CA ALA A 56 3.39 -1.26 -9.94
C ALA A 56 3.68 0.00 -9.10
N ALA A 57 4.09 -0.17 -7.84
CA ALA A 57 4.39 0.92 -6.94
C ALA A 57 5.78 1.52 -7.17
N LEU A 58 6.80 0.71 -7.47
CA LEU A 58 8.20 1.13 -7.61
C LEU A 58 8.41 2.18 -8.70
N ARG A 59 7.66 2.12 -9.81
CA ARG A 59 7.81 3.07 -10.92
C ARG A 59 7.48 4.53 -10.54
N PRO A 60 6.33 4.83 -9.91
CA PRO A 60 5.96 6.19 -9.53
C PRO A 60 6.35 6.58 -8.09
N LEU A 61 6.71 5.62 -7.22
CA LEU A 61 6.95 5.93 -5.82
C LEU A 61 8.24 6.73 -5.64
N ARG A 62 8.15 7.80 -4.84
CA ARG A 62 9.31 8.57 -4.41
C ARG A 62 9.91 7.97 -3.15
N SER A 63 11.22 7.74 -3.14
CA SER A 63 11.94 7.19 -1.98
C SER A 63 11.99 8.14 -0.77
N ASP A 64 11.79 9.44 -0.98
CA ASP A 64 11.80 10.48 0.07
C ASP A 64 10.41 10.73 0.70
N ALA A 65 9.38 10.00 0.27
CA ALA A 65 8.04 10.15 0.81
C ALA A 65 7.96 9.70 2.29
N PRO A 66 7.18 10.41 3.14
CA PRO A 66 6.93 9.97 4.51
C PRO A 66 6.33 8.55 4.56
N ARG A 67 6.71 7.75 5.57
CA ARG A 67 6.28 6.34 5.68
C ARG A 67 4.76 6.15 5.63
N ALA A 68 4.00 7.05 6.24
CA ALA A 68 2.54 7.01 6.21
C ALA A 68 2.01 7.14 4.77
N GLN A 69 2.58 8.04 3.96
CA GLN A 69 2.18 8.21 2.57
C GLN A 69 2.54 7.00 1.72
N VAL A 70 3.73 6.41 1.94
CA VAL A 70 4.14 5.15 1.30
C VAL A 70 3.13 4.03 1.59
N ARG A 71 2.76 3.83 2.86
CA ARG A 71 1.78 2.80 3.27
C ARG A 71 0.39 3.03 2.65
N SER A 72 -0.08 4.28 2.63
CA SER A 72 -1.35 4.64 1.99
C SER A 72 -1.30 4.37 0.48
N TYR A 73 -0.19 4.71 -0.17
CA TYR A 73 0.00 4.48 -1.60
C TYR A 73 0.04 2.99 -1.94
N LEU A 74 0.82 2.19 -1.19
CA LEU A 74 0.85 0.73 -1.36
C LEU A 74 -0.53 0.11 -1.17
N THR A 75 -1.32 0.59 -0.21
CA THR A 75 -2.70 0.13 -0.01
C THR A 75 -3.61 0.50 -1.19
N ALA A 76 -3.44 1.68 -1.79
CA ALA A 76 -4.17 2.07 -2.99
C ALA A 76 -3.78 1.19 -4.20
N THR A 77 -2.48 0.99 -4.43
CA THR A 77 -1.97 0.12 -5.50
C THR A 77 -2.47 -1.31 -5.33
N ALA A 78 -2.45 -1.85 -4.10
CA ALA A 78 -3.02 -3.14 -3.72
C ALA A 78 -4.49 -3.28 -4.15
N ARG A 79 -5.32 -2.26 -3.90
CA ARG A 79 -6.73 -2.27 -4.32
C ARG A 79 -6.86 -2.29 -5.84
N THR A 80 -6.04 -1.52 -6.56
CA THR A 80 -6.04 -1.51 -8.03
C THR A 80 -5.62 -2.86 -8.60
N VAL A 81 -4.58 -3.48 -8.06
CA VAL A 81 -4.11 -4.82 -8.47
C VAL A 81 -5.21 -5.87 -8.23
N LEU A 82 -5.84 -5.88 -7.04
CA LEU A 82 -6.95 -6.78 -6.74
C LEU A 82 -8.14 -6.59 -7.70
N ALA A 83 -8.51 -5.34 -7.98
CA ALA A 83 -9.61 -5.06 -8.91
C ALA A 83 -9.32 -5.61 -10.31
N ARG A 84 -8.07 -5.48 -10.80
CA ARG A 84 -7.64 -6.05 -12.08
C ARG A 84 -7.63 -7.58 -12.05
N TYR A 85 -7.12 -8.18 -10.98
CA TYR A 85 -7.14 -9.63 -10.78
C TYR A 85 -8.57 -10.16 -10.85
N TRP A 86 -9.51 -9.61 -10.08
CA TRP A 86 -10.90 -10.08 -10.10
C TRP A 86 -11.59 -9.84 -11.43
N LYS A 87 -11.31 -8.73 -12.12
CA LYS A 87 -11.80 -8.51 -13.49
C LYS A 87 -11.34 -9.62 -14.44
N ARG A 88 -10.07 -10.05 -14.32
CA ARG A 88 -9.49 -11.14 -15.13
C ARG A 88 -10.04 -12.52 -14.73
N THR A 89 -10.19 -12.78 -13.44
CA THR A 89 -10.61 -14.07 -12.90
C THR A 89 -12.11 -14.34 -13.09
N PHE A 90 -12.95 -13.32 -12.88
CA PHE A 90 -14.42 -13.46 -12.92
C PHE A 90 -15.07 -12.86 -14.16
N GLY A 91 -14.29 -12.25 -15.06
CA GLY A 91 -14.76 -11.87 -16.40
C GLY A 91 -16.04 -11.04 -16.41
N VAL A 92 -16.14 -9.98 -15.59
CA VAL A 92 -17.25 -9.03 -15.72
C VAL A 92 -17.06 -8.25 -17.01
N THR A 93 -17.60 -8.82 -18.08
CA THR A 93 -17.87 -8.10 -19.32
C THR A 93 -19.23 -7.44 -19.10
N VAL A 94 -19.24 -6.12 -18.86
CA VAL A 94 -20.48 -5.34 -19.02
C VAL A 94 -20.75 -5.28 -20.53
N THR A 95 -21.32 -6.35 -21.06
CA THR A 95 -21.99 -6.34 -22.36
C THR A 95 -23.46 -6.59 -22.08
N MET A 96 -24.33 -5.87 -22.76
CA MET A 96 -25.78 -5.73 -22.54
C MET A 96 -26.13 -4.56 -21.60
N ILE A 97 -25.96 -3.35 -22.13
CA ILE A 97 -27.02 -2.34 -21.96
C ILE A 97 -28.14 -2.85 -22.87
N ASP A 98 -29.22 -3.38 -22.30
CA ASP A 98 -30.46 -3.57 -23.05
C ASP A 98 -30.98 -2.17 -23.38
N ASP A 99 -30.83 -1.76 -24.64
CA ASP A 99 -31.60 -0.67 -25.22
C ASP A 99 -33.02 -1.21 -25.46
N ALA A 100 -33.93 -0.90 -24.53
CA ALA A 100 -35.37 -1.11 -24.69
C ALA A 100 -36.05 0.14 -25.29
#